data_AF-A0A359G1H9-F1
#
_entry.id   AF-A0A359G1H9-F1
#
_cell.length_a   1.000
_cell.length_b   1.000
_cell.length_c   1.000
_cell.angle_alpha   90.00
_cell.angle_beta   90.00
_cell.angle_gamma   90.00
#
_symmetry.space_group_name_H-M   'P 1'
#
loop_
_entity.id
_entity.type
_entity.pdbx_description
1 polymer ?
#
loop_
_entity_poly.entity_id
_entity_poly.type
_entity_poly.pdbx_seq_one_letter_code
_entity_poly.pdbx_strand_id
1 'polypeptide(L)'
;MIKRTLLLCFWMVVGGCLLIGQPLVWHPLASPHYKYNSSGDLSFKMESSFFFINNEFFGDIVEGYTLPGIVAEPAVIYHVGDNFRFRAGASFQQLYGDNEKLKVKPILSAAIGLFQNFQLTMGAIEGNLHHSLPDALFHYERS
;
A
#
# COMPACT_ATOMS: atom_id res chain seq x y z
N MET A 1 20.43 -20.15 -24.00
CA MET A 1 19.13 -20.42 -23.34
C MET A 1 18.79 -19.46 -22.20
N ILE A 2 19.75 -19.05 -21.36
CA ILE A 2 19.54 -18.18 -20.16
C ILE A 2 18.83 -16.84 -20.45
N LYS A 3 19.11 -16.19 -21.59
CA LYS A 3 18.51 -14.87 -21.92
C LYS A 3 16.99 -14.91 -22.12
N ARG A 4 16.44 -16.03 -22.61
CA ARG A 4 14.99 -16.19 -22.82
C ARG A 4 14.24 -16.43 -21.51
N THR A 5 14.87 -17.12 -20.56
CA THR A 5 14.32 -17.36 -19.22
C THR A 5 14.24 -16.07 -18.40
N LEU A 6 15.28 -15.23 -18.46
CA LEU A 6 15.29 -13.91 -17.81
C LEU A 6 14.21 -12.98 -18.38
N LEU A 7 13.99 -12.99 -19.70
CA LEU A 7 12.96 -12.20 -20.35
C LEU A 7 11.54 -12.68 -19.96
N LEU A 8 11.34 -13.99 -19.81
CA LEU A 8 10.09 -14.59 -19.34
C LEU A 8 9.81 -14.27 -17.87
N CYS A 9 10.81 -14.32 -17.00
CA CYS A 9 10.67 -13.87 -15.61
C CYS A 9 10.35 -12.37 -15.53
N PHE A 10 11.00 -11.55 -16.36
CA PHE A 10 10.69 -10.11 -16.45
C PHE A 10 9.24 -9.87 -16.89
N TRP A 11 8.74 -10.62 -17.88
CA TRP A 11 7.34 -10.57 -18.31
C TRP A 11 6.35 -11.15 -17.30
N MET A 12 6.73 -12.12 -16.46
CA MET A 12 5.86 -12.58 -15.36
C MET A 12 5.78 -11.55 -14.23
N VAL A 13 6.88 -10.87 -13.91
CA VAL A 13 6.92 -9.79 -12.91
C VAL A 13 6.15 -8.55 -13.39
N VAL A 14 6.29 -8.19 -14.67
CA VAL A 14 5.58 -7.04 -15.27
C VAL A 14 4.13 -7.39 -15.63
N GLY A 15 3.88 -8.60 -16.13
CA GLY A 15 2.56 -9.07 -16.56
C GLY A 15 1.62 -9.45 -15.41
N GLY A 16 2.18 -9.85 -14.25
CA GLY A 16 1.39 -10.05 -13.02
C GLY A 16 0.79 -8.75 -12.46
N CYS A 17 1.23 -7.59 -12.95
CA CYS A 17 0.70 -6.27 -12.60
C CYS A 17 -0.48 -5.81 -13.47
N LEU A 18 -0.97 -6.63 -14.41
CA LEU A 18 -2.08 -6.21 -15.28
C LEU A 18 -3.45 -6.49 -14.66
N LEU A 19 -4.09 -5.38 -14.27
CA LEU A 19 -5.53 -5.10 -14.36
C LEU A 19 -6.44 -5.90 -13.41
N ILE A 20 -6.34 -5.59 -12.12
CA ILE A 20 -7.54 -5.67 -11.27
C ILE A 20 -8.39 -4.44 -11.60
N GLY A 21 -9.58 -4.69 -12.14
CA GLY A 21 -10.59 -3.69 -12.42
C GLY A 21 -10.95 -2.85 -11.19
N GLN A 22 -11.43 -1.65 -11.46
CA GLN A 22 -11.53 -0.49 -10.58
C GLN A 22 -12.51 -0.53 -9.37
N PRO A 23 -13.25 -1.60 -9.00
CA PRO A 23 -13.92 -1.62 -7.70
C PRO A 23 -13.14 -2.32 -6.57
N LEU A 24 -12.14 -3.17 -6.87
CA LEU A 24 -11.41 -3.93 -5.84
C LEU A 24 -10.09 -3.26 -5.39
N VAL A 25 -9.94 -1.96 -5.64
CA VAL A 25 -8.79 -1.15 -5.21
C VAL A 25 -9.08 -0.42 -3.88
N TRP A 26 -10.36 -0.21 -3.57
CA TRP A 26 -10.78 0.66 -2.47
C TRP A 26 -11.07 -0.08 -1.17
N HIS A 27 -11.31 -1.39 -1.24
CA HIS A 27 -11.44 -2.26 -0.07
C HIS A 27 -10.69 -3.58 -0.30
N PRO A 28 -9.36 -3.61 -0.16
CA PRO A 28 -8.66 -4.88 -0.02
C PRO A 28 -9.29 -5.61 1.15
N LEU A 29 -9.66 -6.88 0.93
CA LEU A 29 -10.30 -7.71 1.95
C LEU A 29 -9.49 -7.60 3.24
N ALA A 30 -10.18 -7.28 4.35
CA ALA A 30 -9.59 -7.17 5.67
C ALA A 30 -8.55 -8.29 5.83
N SER A 31 -7.30 -7.90 6.09
CA SER A 31 -6.22 -8.87 6.18
C SER A 31 -6.63 -9.88 7.25
N PRO A 32 -6.73 -11.18 6.93
CA PRO A 32 -7.16 -12.16 7.91
C PRO A 32 -6.24 -12.03 9.12
N HIS A 33 -6.81 -12.22 10.31
CA HIS A 33 -6.03 -12.34 11.55
C HIS A 33 -4.99 -13.44 11.30
N TYR A 34 -3.76 -13.02 11.02
CA TYR A 34 -2.77 -13.94 10.48
C TYR A 34 -2.38 -14.89 11.60
N LYS A 35 -2.82 -16.15 11.48
CA LYS A 35 -2.15 -17.26 12.15
C LYS A 35 -0.87 -17.54 11.38
N TYR A 36 0.22 -16.91 11.78
CA TYR A 36 1.54 -17.23 11.24
C TYR A 36 1.94 -18.61 11.76
N ASN A 37 2.19 -19.53 10.84
CA ASN A 37 2.36 -20.96 11.16
C ASN A 37 3.83 -21.33 11.46
N SER A 38 4.72 -20.34 11.54
CA SER A 38 6.16 -20.61 11.63
C SER A 38 6.95 -19.38 12.08
N SER A 39 7.58 -19.49 13.25
CA SER A 39 8.59 -18.56 13.74
C SER A 39 9.71 -18.35 12.71
N GLY A 40 10.05 -17.10 12.40
CA GLY A 40 11.18 -16.74 11.54
C GLY A 40 10.85 -16.54 10.06
N ASP A 41 9.57 -16.42 9.71
CA ASP A 41 9.17 -16.11 8.33
C ASP A 41 9.55 -14.68 7.93
N LEU A 42 10.15 -14.54 6.74
CA LEU A 42 10.56 -13.28 6.15
C LEU A 42 9.88 -13.15 4.80
N SER A 43 8.97 -12.19 4.68
CA SER A 43 8.21 -11.93 3.46
C SER A 43 8.52 -10.56 2.88
N PHE A 44 8.44 -10.46 1.56
CA PHE A 44 8.47 -9.20 0.85
C PHE A 44 7.04 -8.83 0.42
N LYS A 45 6.63 -7.61 0.72
CA LYS A 45 5.35 -7.04 0.35
C LYS A 45 5.59 -5.85 -0.58
N MET A 46 4.89 -5.83 -1.70
CA MET A 46 4.86 -4.69 -2.61
C MET A 46 3.41 -4.28 -2.79
N GLU A 47 3.06 -3.11 -2.26
CA GLU A 47 1.77 -2.50 -2.51
C GLU A 47 1.95 -1.38 -3.53
N SER A 48 1.03 -1.24 -4.46
CA SER A 48 1.01 -0.12 -5.39
C SER A 48 -0.42 0.29 -5.71
N SER A 49 -0.60 1.59 -5.94
CA SER A 49 -1.86 2.18 -6.33
C SER A 49 -1.61 3.22 -7.41
N PHE A 50 -2.42 3.19 -8.46
CA PHE A 50 -2.44 4.18 -9.52
C PHE A 50 -3.83 4.80 -9.49
N PHE A 51 -3.89 6.13 -9.42
CA PHE A 51 -5.15 6.84 -9.28
C PHE A 51 -5.22 8.04 -10.21
N PHE A 52 -6.45 8.39 -10.54
CA PHE A 52 -6.80 9.55 -11.35
C PHE A 52 -8.03 10.19 -10.72
N ILE A 53 -7.82 11.24 -9.94
CA ILE A 53 -8.90 11.95 -9.24
C ILE A 53 -9.23 13.20 -10.05
N ASN A 54 -10.46 13.31 -10.53
CA ASN A 54 -10.95 14.53 -11.17
C ASN A 54 -11.84 15.30 -10.18
N ASN A 55 -11.33 16.43 -9.69
CA ASN A 55 -12.02 17.37 -8.83
C ASN A 55 -12.29 18.69 -9.58
N GLU A 56 -12.77 18.60 -10.81
CA GLU A 56 -13.25 19.75 -11.59
C GLU A 56 -14.68 20.12 -11.16
N PHE A 57 -14.87 21.38 -10.79
CA PHE A 57 -16.16 21.94 -10.42
C PHE A 57 -16.55 23.06 -11.38
N PHE A 58 -17.84 23.20 -11.67
CA PHE A 58 -18.37 24.19 -12.60
C PHE A 58 -18.62 25.58 -11.97
N GLY A 59 -18.05 25.85 -10.79
CA GLY A 59 -18.31 27.10 -10.05
C GLY A 59 -17.05 27.68 -9.42
N ASP A 60 -17.09 28.98 -9.13
CA ASP A 60 -15.90 29.79 -8.80
C ASP A 60 -15.50 29.75 -7.30
N ILE A 61 -16.04 28.81 -6.52
CA ILE A 61 -15.84 28.76 -5.06
C ILE A 61 -14.44 28.20 -4.72
N VAL A 62 -13.97 27.21 -5.48
CA VAL A 62 -12.66 26.58 -5.33
C VAL A 62 -12.11 26.27 -6.71
N GLU A 63 -10.82 26.47 -6.92
CA GLU A 63 -10.14 26.08 -8.16
C GLU A 63 -10.20 24.56 -8.34
N GLY A 64 -10.77 24.11 -9.46
CA GLY A 64 -10.84 22.71 -9.80
C GLY A 64 -9.48 22.17 -10.24
N TYR A 65 -9.21 20.90 -9.94
CA TYR A 65 -7.95 20.26 -10.30
C TYR A 65 -8.13 18.78 -10.60
N THR A 66 -7.21 18.23 -11.39
CA THR A 66 -7.14 16.80 -11.67
C THR A 66 -5.81 16.25 -11.18
N LEU A 67 -5.84 15.20 -10.37
CA LEU A 67 -4.68 14.54 -9.75
C LEU A 67 -4.49 13.10 -10.28
N PRO A 68 -3.75 12.92 -11.38
CA PRO A 68 -3.11 11.65 -11.67
C PRO A 68 -1.95 11.39 -10.70
N GLY A 69 -1.82 10.16 -10.21
CA GLY A 69 -0.73 9.82 -9.31
C GLY A 69 -0.48 8.33 -9.14
N ILE A 70 0.66 8.03 -8.52
CA ILE A 70 1.08 6.68 -8.13
C ILE A 70 1.59 6.69 -6.69
N VAL A 71 1.24 5.65 -5.94
CA VAL A 71 1.90 5.26 -4.69
C VAL A 71 2.51 3.86 -4.86
N ALA A 72 3.72 3.67 -4.36
CA ALA A 72 4.40 2.37 -4.30
C ALA A 72 5.04 2.17 -2.92
N GLU A 73 4.79 1.01 -2.30
CA GLU A 73 5.22 0.71 -0.93
C GLU A 73 5.92 -0.65 -0.83
N PRO A 74 7.19 -0.76 -1.26
CA PRO A 74 8.01 -1.92 -0.97
C PRO A 74 8.29 -2.01 0.53
N ALA A 75 8.04 -3.18 1.10
CA ALA A 75 8.32 -3.47 2.50
C ALA A 75 8.77 -4.92 2.69
N VAL A 76 9.58 -5.13 3.72
CA VAL A 76 9.93 -6.44 4.25
C VAL A 76 9.18 -6.63 5.56
N ILE A 77 8.59 -7.80 5.74
CA ILE A 77 7.86 -8.18 6.94
C ILE A 77 8.53 -9.40 7.54
N TYR A 78 8.89 -9.31 8.82
CA TYR A 78 9.51 -10.38 9.57
C TYR A 78 8.62 -10.81 10.73
N HIS A 79 8.41 -12.12 10.85
CA HIS A 79 7.63 -12.74 11.91
C HIS A 79 8.54 -13.43 12.92
N VAL A 80 8.40 -13.04 14.18
CA VAL A 80 9.10 -13.66 15.30
C VAL A 80 8.07 -14.42 16.13
N GLY A 81 8.16 -15.75 16.12
CA GLY A 81 7.13 -16.59 16.73
C GLY A 81 5.74 -16.37 16.11
N ASP A 82 4.73 -16.66 16.91
CA ASP A 82 3.32 -16.61 16.47
C ASP A 82 2.66 -15.25 16.76
N ASN A 83 3.34 -14.36 17.50
CA ASN A 83 2.71 -13.18 18.08
C ASN A 83 3.46 -11.86 17.85
N PHE A 84 4.65 -11.85 17.25
CA PHE A 84 5.38 -10.61 16.96
C PHE A 84 5.68 -10.46 15.48
N ARG A 85 5.48 -9.24 14.97
CA ARG A 85 5.72 -8.88 13.57
C ARG A 85 6.41 -7.53 13.48
N PHE A 86 7.43 -7.47 12.63
CA PHE A 86 8.10 -6.23 12.28
C PHE A 86 7.94 -5.97 10.77
N ARG A 87 7.60 -4.73 10.38
CA ARG A 87 7.52 -4.27 8.99
C ARG A 87 8.46 -3.09 8.81
N ALA A 88 9.32 -3.17 7.80
CA ALA A 88 10.21 -2.08 7.39
C ALA A 88 10.13 -1.87 5.89
N GLY A 89 9.97 -0.62 5.45
CA GLY A 89 9.84 -0.28 4.04
C GLY A 89 9.85 1.22 3.81
N ALA A 90 9.41 1.63 2.63
CA ALA A 90 9.21 3.04 2.29
C ALA A 90 8.00 3.20 1.38
N SER A 91 7.28 4.31 1.54
CA SER A 91 6.21 4.75 0.66
C SER A 91 6.76 5.80 -0.30
N PHE A 92 6.54 5.60 -1.59
CA PHE A 92 6.94 6.49 -2.68
C PHE A 92 5.68 7.00 -3.36
N GLN A 93 5.47 8.32 -3.36
CA GLN A 93 4.30 8.94 -3.96
C GLN A 93 4.73 10.00 -4.97
N GLN A 94 4.23 9.86 -6.20
CA GLN A 94 4.40 10.87 -7.25
C GLN A 94 3.02 11.29 -7.76
N LEU A 95 2.77 12.60 -7.77
CA LEU A 95 1.64 13.22 -8.43
C LEU A 95 2.11 13.78 -9.77
N TYR A 96 1.26 13.71 -10.79
CA TYR A 96 1.53 14.22 -12.13
C TYR A 96 0.58 15.39 -12.41
N GLY A 97 1.02 16.39 -13.17
CA GLY A 97 0.19 17.55 -13.52
C GLY A 97 0.50 18.83 -12.74
N ASP A 98 1.17 18.73 -11.59
CA ASP A 98 1.77 19.86 -10.89
C ASP A 98 3.30 19.65 -10.76
N ASN A 99 4.07 20.69 -10.44
CA ASN A 99 5.52 20.63 -10.21
C ASN A 99 5.88 19.94 -8.87
N GLU A 100 5.03 19.03 -8.40
CA GLU A 100 5.22 18.28 -7.16
C GLU A 100 6.37 17.28 -7.31
N LYS A 101 7.26 17.30 -6.31
CA LYS A 101 8.39 16.38 -6.21
C LYS A 101 7.93 15.04 -5.62
N LEU A 102 8.61 13.97 -5.99
CA LEU A 102 8.46 12.65 -5.38
C LEU A 102 8.52 12.75 -3.85
N LYS A 103 7.44 12.34 -3.18
CA LYS A 103 7.35 12.25 -1.73
C LYS A 103 7.80 10.85 -1.30
N VAL A 104 8.71 10.77 -0.33
CA VAL A 104 9.23 9.50 0.19
C VAL A 104 9.08 9.48 1.71
N LYS A 105 8.46 8.43 2.26
CA LYS A 105 8.22 8.27 3.70
C LYS A 105 8.63 6.90 4.19
N PRO A 106 9.33 6.77 5.34
CA PRO A 106 9.67 5.46 5.88
C PRO A 106 8.42 4.77 6.43
N ILE A 107 8.36 3.45 6.25
CA ILE A 107 7.35 2.57 6.87
C ILE A 107 8.10 1.74 7.91
N LEU A 108 7.87 2.01 9.18
CA LEU A 108 8.40 1.21 10.30
C LEU A 108 7.24 0.85 11.21
N SER A 109 6.97 -0.44 11.39
CA SER A 109 5.85 -0.91 12.19
C SER A 109 6.24 -2.13 13.00
N ALA A 110 5.79 -2.19 14.25
CA ALA A 110 5.91 -3.36 15.10
C ALA A 110 4.52 -3.70 15.64
N ALA A 111 4.14 -4.97 15.53
CA ALA A 111 2.88 -5.47 16.03
C ALA A 111 3.10 -6.66 16.97
N ILE A 112 2.40 -6.66 18.10
CA ILE A 112 2.42 -7.74 19.08
C ILE A 112 1.00 -8.17 19.45
N GLY A 113 0.70 -9.46 19.32
CA GLY A 113 -0.52 -10.08 19.84
C GLY A 113 -0.34 -10.42 21.32
N LEU A 114 -1.09 -9.77 22.20
CA LEU A 114 -1.04 -10.05 23.65
C LEU A 114 -2.08 -11.09 24.06
N PHE A 115 -3.26 -11.08 23.43
CA PHE A 115 -4.37 -12.02 23.66
C PHE A 115 -5.02 -12.40 22.32
N GLN A 116 -5.87 -13.43 22.30
CA GLN A 116 -6.52 -13.92 21.07
C GLN A 116 -7.21 -12.83 20.25
N ASN A 117 -7.72 -11.77 20.90
CA ASN A 117 -8.45 -10.68 20.27
C ASN A 117 -7.82 -9.31 20.58
N PHE A 118 -6.55 -9.27 20.99
CA PHE A 118 -5.88 -8.02 21.33
C PHE A 118 -4.49 -7.98 20.71
N GLN A 119 -4.32 -7.04 19.77
CA GLN A 119 -3.06 -6.73 19.14
C GLN A 119 -2.71 -5.27 19.39
N LEU A 120 -1.48 -5.02 19.81
CA LEU A 120 -0.90 -3.68 19.89
C LEU A 120 0.02 -3.48 18.68
N THR A 121 -0.21 -2.40 17.93
CA THR A 121 0.65 -2.00 16.82
C THR A 121 1.24 -0.60 17.10
N MET A 122 2.54 -0.43 16.88
CA MET A 122 3.23 0.85 16.97
C MET A 122 3.94 1.19 15.67
N GLY A 123 4.03 2.47 15.36
CA GLY A 123 4.68 2.99 14.16
C GLY A 123 3.71 3.25 13.02
N ALA A 124 4.11 2.94 11.78
CA ALA A 124 3.27 3.03 10.60
C ALA A 124 2.13 2.02 10.71
N ILE A 125 0.91 2.53 10.80
CA ILE A 125 -0.31 1.72 10.88
C ILE A 125 -0.82 1.54 9.45
N GLU A 126 -1.30 0.35 9.13
CA GLU A 126 -2.01 0.10 7.87
C GLU A 126 -3.37 0.80 7.94
N GLY A 127 -3.38 2.10 7.63
CA GLY A 127 -4.58 2.93 7.67
C GLY A 127 -5.58 2.54 6.60
N ASN A 128 -5.10 2.02 5.47
CA ASN A 128 -5.83 2.02 4.20
C ASN A 128 -6.92 0.95 4.11
N LEU A 129 -7.08 0.09 5.12
CA LEU A 129 -7.74 -1.22 4.96
C LEU A 129 -8.80 -1.56 6.00
N HIS A 130 -8.92 -0.82 7.12
CA HIS A 130 -9.78 -1.20 8.24
C HIS A 130 -10.69 -0.08 8.76
N HIS A 131 -10.72 1.09 8.13
CA HIS A 131 -11.42 2.22 8.75
C HIS A 131 -12.96 2.16 8.64
N SER A 132 -13.57 1.47 7.68
CA SER A 132 -15.01 1.62 7.35
C SER A 132 -15.48 3.08 7.20
N LEU A 133 -14.54 4.03 7.14
CA LEU A 133 -14.77 5.46 7.03
C LEU A 133 -14.80 5.87 5.56
N PRO A 134 -15.57 6.93 5.21
CA PRO A 134 -15.64 7.45 3.86
C PRO A 134 -14.29 7.94 3.32
N ASP A 135 -14.04 7.70 2.04
CA ASP A 135 -12.80 8.06 1.32
C ASP A 135 -12.44 9.55 1.44
N ALA A 136 -13.43 10.41 1.69
CA ALA A 136 -13.23 11.84 1.89
C ALA A 136 -12.28 12.19 3.06
N LEU A 137 -12.05 11.27 3.99
CA LEU A 137 -11.14 11.45 5.13
C LEU A 137 -9.70 10.97 4.84
N PHE A 138 -9.49 10.14 3.82
CA PHE A 138 -8.21 9.47 3.53
C PHE A 138 -7.55 9.93 2.22
N HIS A 139 -7.99 11.07 1.69
CA HIS A 139 -7.47 11.65 0.45
C HIS A 139 -5.93 11.61 0.37
N TYR A 140 -5.41 10.96 -0.67
CA TYR A 140 -3.97 10.83 -0.98
C TYR A 140 -3.24 12.18 -1.16
N GLU A 141 -3.97 13.29 -1.33
CA GLU A 141 -3.40 14.64 -1.31
C GLU A 141 -2.80 15.02 0.04
N ARG A 142 -3.30 14.46 1.16
CA ARG A 142 -2.88 14.82 2.52
C ARG A 142 -1.98 13.79 3.20
N SER A 143 -1.72 12.63 2.58
CA SER A 143 -0.97 11.53 3.18
C SER A 143 0.50 11.79 3.31
#